data_AF-A0A257UGZ8-F1
#
_entry.id   AF-A0A257UGZ8-F1
#
_cell.length_a   1.000
_cell.length_b   1.000
_cell.length_c   1.000
_cell.angle_alpha   90.00
_cell.angle_beta   90.00
_cell.angle_gamma   90.00
#
_symmetry.space_group_name_H-M   'P 1'
#
loop_
_entity.id
_entity.type
_entity.pdbx_description
1 polymer ?
#
loop_
_entity_poly.entity_id
_entity_poly.type
_entity_poly.pdbx_seq_one_letter_code
_entity_poly.pdbx_strand_id
1 'polypeptide(L)' 'MARSPDDLPATGTPGSTGEKRDANGNVIQRRFYGLDGRAVKNIDYGHDHIGAGDPHAHDWDWSKKPARRPARALRPGE' A
#
# COMPACT_ATOMS: atom_id res chain seq x y z
N MET A 1 -14.47 5.69 13.78
CA MET A 1 -13.01 5.72 13.57
C MET A 1 -12.76 5.75 12.07
N ALA A 2 -12.75 6.95 11.48
CA ALA A 2 -12.50 7.13 10.06
C ALA A 2 -11.02 6.82 9.79
N ARG A 3 -10.74 5.91 8.85
CA ARG A 3 -9.39 5.76 8.31
C ARG A 3 -8.99 7.11 7.73
N SER A 4 -7.75 7.55 7.98
CA SER A 4 -7.25 8.86 7.54
C SER A 4 -7.69 9.15 6.10
N PRO A 5 -8.23 10.32 5.78
CA PRO A 5 -8.83 10.66 4.48
C PRO A 5 -7.84 10.61 3.29
N ASP A 6 -6.58 10.22 3.53
CA ASP A 6 -5.48 10.33 2.58
C ASP A 6 -4.88 8.96 2.17
N ASP A 7 -5.42 7.80 2.54
CA ASP A 7 -4.93 6.53 2.00
C ASP A 7 -5.44 6.35 0.56
N LEU A 8 -4.63 5.78 -0.34
CA LEU A 8 -5.10 5.44 -1.68
C LEU A 8 -6.36 4.54 -1.60
N PRO A 9 -7.24 4.56 -2.60
CA PRO A 9 -8.40 3.68 -2.57
C PRO A 9 -7.99 2.20 -2.61
N ALA A 10 -8.88 1.33 -2.13
CA ALA A 10 -8.69 -0.12 -2.19
C ALA A 10 -8.85 -0.67 -3.63
N THR A 11 -9.48 0.11 -4.51
CA THR A 11 -9.70 -0.21 -5.92
C THR A 11 -9.33 0.99 -6.79
N GLY A 12 -8.78 0.73 -7.97
CA GLY A 12 -8.35 1.75 -8.92
C GLY A 12 -8.42 1.23 -10.35
N THR A 13 -7.77 1.93 -11.28
CA THR A 13 -7.70 1.47 -12.68
C THR A 13 -7.01 0.10 -12.76
N PRO A 14 -7.60 -0.89 -13.47
CA PRO A 14 -6.98 -2.18 -13.69
C PRO A 14 -5.54 -2.11 -14.20
N GLY A 15 -4.65 -2.89 -13.59
CA GLY A 15 -3.23 -2.96 -13.96
C GLY A 15 -2.43 -1.67 -13.71
N SER A 16 -2.99 -0.72 -12.96
CA SER A 16 -2.33 0.57 -12.72
C SER A 16 -1.60 0.61 -11.38
N THR A 17 -0.81 1.66 -11.18
CA THR A 17 -0.16 1.98 -9.91
C THR A 17 -0.60 3.37 -9.47
N GLY A 18 -1.03 3.49 -8.22
CA GLY A 18 -1.28 4.76 -7.55
C GLY A 18 -0.12 5.15 -6.66
N GLU A 19 0.24 6.42 -6.65
CA GLU A 19 1.24 6.97 -5.73
C GLU A 19 0.60 8.05 -4.87
N LYS A 20 0.98 8.06 -3.60
CA LYS A 20 0.68 9.15 -2.68
C LYS A 20 1.99 9.84 -2.34
N ARG A 21 1.98 11.17 -2.40
CA ARG A 21 3.12 12.01 -2.06
C ARG A 21 2.81 12.89 -0.85
N ASP A 22 3.83 13.21 -0.06
CA ASP A 22 3.74 14.22 0.99
C ASP A 22 3.73 15.64 0.41
N ALA A 23 3.60 16.65 1.27
CA ALA A 23 3.63 18.06 0.86
C ALA A 23 4.96 18.50 0.22
N ASN A 24 6.04 17.74 0.44
CA ASN A 24 7.36 18.00 -0.13
C ASN A 24 7.56 17.27 -1.47
N GLY A 25 6.57 16.49 -1.92
CA GLY A 25 6.61 15.72 -3.17
C GLY A 25 7.24 14.32 -3.06
N ASN A 26 7.62 13.89 -1.85
CA ASN A 26 8.19 12.56 -1.60
C ASN A 26 7.09 11.50 -1.64
N VAL A 27 7.35 10.35 -2.27
CA VAL A 27 6.40 9.23 -2.26
C VAL A 27 6.37 8.63 -0.85
N ILE A 28 5.19 8.63 -0.24
CA ILE A 28 4.94 8.05 1.10
C ILE A 28 4.13 6.76 1.05
N GLN A 29 3.48 6.48 -0.09
CA GLN A 29 2.80 5.21 -0.34
C GLN A 29 2.69 4.97 -1.85
N ARG A 30 2.93 3.74 -2.28
CA ARG A 30 2.68 3.24 -3.64
C ARG A 30 1.75 2.05 -3.58
N ARG A 31 0.66 2.04 -4.34
CA ARG A 31 -0.31 0.93 -4.39
C ARG A 31 -0.44 0.38 -5.80
N PHE A 32 -0.39 -0.93 -5.92
CA PHE A 32 -0.51 -1.67 -7.17
C PHE A 32 -1.91 -2.27 -7.27
N TYR A 33 -2.56 -2.10 -8.40
CA TYR A 33 -3.87 -2.67 -8.70
C TYR A 33 -3.73 -3.81 -9.71
N GLY A 34 -4.39 -4.94 -9.44
CA GLY A 34 -4.48 -6.08 -10.34
C GLY A 34 -5.31 -5.76 -11.59
N LEU A 35 -5.40 -6.73 -12.50
CA LEU A 35 -6.21 -6.62 -13.73
C LEU A 35 -7.72 -6.52 -13.46
N ASP A 36 -8.15 -6.80 -12.25
CA ASP A 36 -9.52 -6.61 -11.76
C ASP A 36 -9.74 -5.24 -11.10
N GLY A 37 -8.71 -4.37 -11.10
CA GLY A 37 -8.74 -3.05 -10.46
C GLY A 37 -8.63 -3.11 -8.93
N ARG A 38 -8.47 -4.29 -8.33
CA ARG A 38 -8.34 -4.43 -6.89
C ARG A 38 -6.89 -4.27 -6.46
N ALA A 39 -6.66 -3.64 -5.32
CA ALA A 39 -5.32 -3.54 -4.75
C ALA A 39 -4.75 -4.94 -4.51
N VAL A 40 -3.52 -5.17 -4.96
CA VAL A 40 -2.80 -6.43 -4.72
C VAL A 40 -1.65 -6.24 -3.74
N LYS A 41 -1.09 -5.02 -3.69
CA LYS A 41 0.02 -4.66 -2.81
C LYS A 41 0.07 -3.16 -2.61
N ASN A 42 0.51 -2.71 -1.44
CA ASN A 42 1.09 -1.38 -1.30
C ASN A 42 2.44 -1.43 -0.59
N ILE A 43 3.29 -0.46 -0.92
CA ILE A 43 4.55 -0.19 -0.27
C ILE A 43 4.42 1.17 0.38
N ASP A 44 4.68 1.20 1.68
CA ASP A 44 4.58 2.38 2.51
C ASP A 44 6.02 2.83 2.84
N TYR A 45 6.27 4.13 2.72
CA TYR A 45 7.60 4.74 2.83
C TYR A 45 7.62 5.81 3.94
N GLY A 46 8.81 6.09 4.47
CA GLY A 46 9.06 7.17 5.41
C GLY A 46 8.50 6.92 6.81
N HIS A 47 8.11 5.68 7.13
CA HIS A 47 7.67 5.31 8.47
C HIS A 47 7.87 3.82 8.77
N ASP A 48 8.33 3.53 9.98
CA ASP A 48 8.30 2.18 10.54
C ASP A 48 7.27 2.14 11.67
N HIS A 49 6.12 1.52 11.39
CA HIS A 49 5.02 1.43 12.35
C HIS A 49 5.11 0.21 13.28
N ILE A 50 5.89 -0.82 12.94
CA ILE A 50 5.80 -2.14 13.62
C ILE A 50 7.12 -2.93 13.62
N GLY A 51 8.26 -2.31 13.31
CA GLY A 51 9.55 -2.99 13.21
C GLY A 51 9.72 -3.79 11.92
N ALA A 52 8.89 -3.50 10.91
CA ALA A 52 8.95 -4.15 9.59
C ALA A 52 10.03 -3.53 8.69
N GLY A 53 10.65 -2.43 9.14
CA GLY A 53 11.57 -1.62 8.37
C GLY A 53 10.87 -0.51 7.60
N ASP A 54 11.69 0.37 7.05
CA ASP A 54 11.27 1.44 6.15
C ASP A 54 12.12 1.35 4.88
N PRO A 55 11.52 1.09 3.70
CA PRO A 55 10.08 0.91 3.46
C PRO A 55 9.59 -0.49 3.84
N HIS A 56 8.26 -0.62 4.01
CA HIS A 56 7.60 -1.92 4.23
C HIS A 56 6.43 -2.12 3.27
N ALA A 57 6.04 -3.37 3.07
CA ALA A 57 4.95 -3.76 2.17
C ALA A 57 3.75 -4.32 2.92
N HIS A 58 2.59 -4.15 2.31
CA HIS A 58 1.32 -4.76 2.68
C HIS A 58 0.74 -5.47 1.46
N ASP A 59 0.58 -6.79 1.55
CA ASP A 59 -0.14 -7.54 0.54
C ASP A 59 -1.66 -7.43 0.75
N TRP A 60 -2.42 -7.64 -0.30
CA TRP A 60 -3.88 -7.62 -0.26
C TRP A 60 -4.46 -8.98 -0.63
N ASP A 61 -5.22 -9.55 0.29
CA ASP A 61 -5.94 -10.81 0.11
C ASP A 61 -7.44 -10.55 0.26
N TRP A 62 -8.14 -10.41 -0.87
CA TRP A 62 -9.57 -10.15 -0.92
C TRP A 62 -10.44 -11.32 -0.44
N SER A 63 -9.85 -12.49 -0.18
CA SER A 63 -10.54 -13.59 0.50
C SER A 63 -10.63 -13.39 2.01
N LYS A 64 -9.92 -12.40 2.57
CA LYS A 64 -9.85 -12.13 4.02
C LYS A 64 -10.55 -10.83 4.39
N LYS A 65 -10.94 -10.72 5.66
CA LYS A 65 -11.47 -9.50 6.27
C LYS A 65 -10.63 -9.15 7.51
N PRO A 66 -9.90 -8.01 7.53
CA PRO A 66 -9.69 -7.08 6.41
C PRO A 66 -8.83 -7.69 5.29
N ALA A 67 -8.99 -7.17 4.06
CA ALA A 67 -8.23 -7.65 2.90
C ALA A 67 -6.74 -7.25 2.96
N ARG A 68 -6.44 -6.03 3.41
CA ARG A 68 -5.06 -5.57 3.66
C ARG A 68 -4.42 -6.42 4.76
N ARG A 69 -3.32 -7.10 4.44
CA ARG A 69 -2.54 -7.90 5.38
C ARG A 69 -1.63 -7.00 6.25
N PRO A 70 -1.13 -7.47 7.40
CA PRO A 70 -0.15 -6.74 8.22
C PRO A 70 1.10 -6.35 7.42
N ALA A 71 1.86 -5.37 7.93
CA ALA A 71 3.11 -5.00 7.27
C ALA A 71 4.10 -6.16 7.30
N ARG A 72 4.94 -6.21 6.27
CA ARG A 72 6.10 -7.08 6.19
C ARG A 72 7.27 -6.32 5.60
N ALA A 73 8.48 -6.78 5.91
CA ALA A 73 9.67 -6.28 5.23
C ALA A 73 9.55 -6.47 3.71
N LEU A 74 10.14 -5.52 2.98
CA LEU A 74 10.34 -5.66 1.54
C LEU A 74 11.30 -6.81 1.26
N ARG A 75 11.00 -7.59 0.22
CA ARG A 75 11.92 -8.62 -0.28
C ARG A 75 12.89 -8.00 -1.28
N PRO A 76 14.09 -8.56 -1.45
CA PRO A 76 15.00 -8.12 -2.50
C PRO A 76 14.32 -8.18 -3.88
N GLY A 77 14.26 -7.05 -4.57
CA GLY A 77 13.65 -6.93 -5.91
C GLY A 77 12.17 -6.50 -5.94
N GLU A 78 11.59 -6.11 -4.79
CA GLU A 78 10.28 -5.44 -4.72
C GLU A 78 10.33 -3.92 -4.78
#